data_AF-A0A7C5EDI9-F1
#
_entry.id   AF-A0A7C5EDI9-F1
#
_cell.length_a   1.000
_cell.length_b   1.000
_cell.length_c   1.000
_cell.angle_alpha   90.00
_cell.angle_beta   90.00
_cell.angle_gamma   90.00
#
_symmetry.space_group_name_H-M   'P 1'
#
loop_
_entity.id
_entity.type
_entity.pdbx_description
1 polymer ?
#
loop_
_entity_poly.entity_id
_entity_poly.type
_entity_poly.pdbx_seq_one_letter_code
_entity_poly.pdbx_strand_id
1 'polypeptide(L)'
;WCGRPGAGDVTRARRVLEAVGKTRAKVGGGAWEPYGDFQEEAEMINRAFLEVFMEGDANGRPMTFPIPTYGITNDFDWDSDLADLLFEMTSRYGLAYFSNFMNSDLRPSDVRSMCCRLRLDLRELRNKVTGGLFGAADATGSVGVVTINLPRIGYLSRNEDEFFERLGYVMELAKRSLEIKRVIVERNMRNGLLPYTLRYLGTLDNHFSTIGLVGMHEACLNLLGVGIETEEGHRFAMRVLDFMRERIADFQEETGHLFNLEATPAESTSYRLAMIDKQKYPQIKTSGSRAPYYTNSTQLPVNHGMTLAEVIRHQEPLQIRYTGGTVLHIFMGEEAPDRDGCKLLVRRVFERSRLPYVTITPTFSICQDHGYIRGKHNSCPRCGKQTEIYSRIVGYYRPVQDWNAGKKEEFEERSLYDRRMGEIIAV
;
A
#
# COMPACT_ATOMS: atom_id res chain seq x y z
N TRP A 1 -25.40 -9.80 -5.69
CA TRP A 1 -24.36 -8.80 -5.38
C TRP A 1 -22.95 -9.34 -5.67
N CYS A 2 -22.75 -10.03 -6.79
CA CYS A 2 -21.44 -10.42 -7.32
C CYS A 2 -21.35 -9.88 -8.76
N GLY A 3 -21.20 -8.56 -8.86
CA GLY A 3 -20.82 -7.91 -10.10
C GLY A 3 -19.32 -8.07 -10.32
N ARG A 4 -18.89 -8.09 -11.58
CA ARG A 4 -17.48 -8.15 -11.97
C ARG A 4 -16.66 -7.12 -11.16
N PRO A 5 -15.42 -7.43 -10.72
CA PRO A 5 -14.62 -6.56 -9.83
C PRO A 5 -14.20 -5.20 -10.42
N GLY A 6 -14.68 -4.81 -11.60
CA GLY A 6 -14.41 -3.49 -12.17
C GLY A 6 -14.95 -2.32 -11.35
N ALA A 7 -15.80 -2.57 -10.34
CA ALA A 7 -16.32 -1.55 -9.42
C ALA A 7 -15.54 -1.45 -8.09
N GLY A 8 -14.62 -2.38 -7.80
CA GLY A 8 -13.82 -2.36 -6.56
C GLY A 8 -12.54 -1.53 -6.66
N ASP A 9 -12.12 -1.22 -7.90
CA ASP A 9 -11.02 -0.32 -8.21
C ASP A 9 -11.66 0.98 -8.72
N VAL A 10 -11.95 1.92 -7.81
CA VAL A 10 -12.50 3.26 -8.12
C VAL A 10 -11.40 4.13 -8.76
N THR A 11 -10.65 3.56 -9.73
CA THR A 11 -9.38 4.12 -10.21
C THR A 11 -9.51 5.41 -11.01
N ARG A 12 -10.71 5.94 -11.27
CA ARG A 12 -10.86 6.91 -12.37
C ARG A 12 -11.80 8.03 -12.02
N ALA A 13 -11.20 9.15 -11.60
CA ALA A 13 -11.88 10.42 -11.39
C ALA A 13 -12.39 11.09 -12.69
N ARG A 14 -12.23 10.52 -13.89
CA ARG A 14 -12.74 11.21 -15.10
C ARG A 14 -12.84 10.44 -16.41
N ARG A 15 -12.29 9.23 -16.60
CA ARG A 15 -12.31 8.61 -17.94
C ARG A 15 -12.59 7.12 -17.89
N VAL A 16 -13.54 6.69 -18.69
CA VAL A 16 -13.57 5.30 -19.16
C VAL A 16 -12.22 5.07 -19.85
N LEU A 17 -11.47 4.11 -19.31
CA LEU A 17 -10.11 3.79 -19.74
C LEU A 17 -10.06 3.71 -21.27
N GLU A 18 -9.11 4.36 -21.94
CA GLU A 18 -9.02 4.31 -23.40
C GLU A 18 -8.99 2.86 -23.94
N ALA A 19 -8.39 1.95 -23.14
CA ALA A 19 -8.36 0.51 -23.39
C ALA A 19 -9.73 -0.20 -23.27
N VAL A 20 -10.64 0.30 -22.43
CA VAL A 20 -11.99 -0.26 -22.22
C VAL A 20 -13.05 0.54 -22.97
N GLY A 21 -12.78 1.81 -23.28
CA GLY A 21 -13.72 2.73 -23.90
C GLY A 21 -14.16 2.27 -25.28
N LYS A 22 -13.29 1.58 -26.02
CA LYS A 22 -13.62 0.95 -27.32
C LYS A 22 -14.36 -0.39 -27.18
N THR A 23 -14.44 -0.94 -25.97
CA THR A 23 -15.11 -2.22 -25.71
C THR A 23 -16.60 -1.98 -25.55
N ARG A 24 -17.41 -2.71 -26.32
CA ARG A 24 -18.87 -2.65 -26.21
C ARG A 24 -19.34 -3.20 -24.86
N ALA A 25 -20.20 -2.45 -24.18
CA ALA A 25 -20.84 -2.92 -22.96
C ALA A 25 -21.68 -4.17 -23.27
N LYS A 26 -21.77 -5.09 -22.29
CA LYS A 26 -22.58 -6.32 -22.43
C LYS A 26 -23.61 -6.36 -21.32
N VAL A 27 -24.88 -6.14 -21.68
CA VAL A 27 -26.02 -6.19 -20.74
C VAL A 27 -27.02 -7.22 -21.26
N GLY A 28 -27.41 -8.16 -20.40
CA GLY A 28 -28.39 -9.22 -20.76
C GLY A 28 -27.93 -10.17 -21.89
N GLY A 29 -26.64 -10.23 -22.21
CA GLY A 29 -26.10 -11.02 -23.32
C GLY A 29 -26.06 -10.28 -24.67
N GLY A 30 -26.65 -9.09 -24.77
CA GLY A 30 -26.54 -8.22 -25.95
C GLY A 30 -25.34 -7.26 -25.87
N ALA A 31 -24.82 -6.85 -27.03
CA ALA A 31 -23.80 -5.82 -27.13
C ALA A 31 -24.43 -4.42 -27.22
N TRP A 32 -24.02 -3.53 -26.33
CA TRP A 32 -24.47 -2.14 -26.21
C TRP A 32 -23.41 -1.19 -26.79
N GLU A 33 -23.56 0.11 -26.58
CA GLU A 33 -22.58 1.13 -26.91
C GLU A 33 -21.22 0.83 -26.23
N PRO A 34 -20.11 1.28 -26.84
CA PRO A 34 -18.80 1.26 -26.19
C PRO A 34 -18.83 1.90 -24.79
N TYR A 35 -18.08 1.35 -23.83
CA TYR A 35 -18.05 1.93 -22.48
C TYR A 35 -17.67 3.42 -22.49
N GLY A 36 -16.88 3.87 -23.47
CA GLY A 36 -16.43 5.25 -23.59
C GLY A 36 -17.56 6.26 -23.74
N ASP A 37 -18.74 5.80 -24.17
CA ASP A 37 -19.91 6.65 -24.39
C ASP A 37 -20.67 6.92 -23.07
N PHE A 38 -20.40 6.17 -22.00
CA PHE A 38 -21.06 6.29 -20.69
C PHE A 38 -20.24 7.09 -19.68
N GLN A 39 -19.62 8.18 -20.14
CA GLN A 39 -18.74 9.00 -19.32
C GLN A 39 -19.51 9.73 -18.20
N GLU A 40 -20.69 10.27 -18.53
CA GLU A 40 -21.55 10.96 -17.57
C GLU A 40 -22.03 10.02 -16.46
N GLU A 41 -22.41 8.78 -16.78
CA GLU A 41 -22.83 7.79 -15.81
C GLU A 41 -21.66 7.33 -14.91
N ALA A 42 -20.46 7.18 -15.48
CA ALA A 42 -19.27 6.87 -14.70
C ALA A 42 -18.94 7.99 -13.70
N GLU A 43 -19.08 9.25 -14.10
CA GLU A 43 -18.90 10.41 -13.22
C GLU A 43 -19.99 10.49 -12.15
N MET A 44 -21.25 10.22 -12.50
CA MET A 44 -22.37 10.14 -11.55
C MET A 44 -22.11 9.09 -10.47
N ILE A 45 -21.64 7.90 -10.84
CA ILE A 45 -21.31 6.82 -9.88
C ILE A 45 -20.16 7.25 -8.96
N ASN A 46 -19.10 7.86 -9.52
CA ASN A 46 -17.97 8.34 -8.73
C ASN A 46 -18.39 9.44 -7.75
N ARG A 47 -19.24 10.38 -8.17
CA ARG A 47 -19.80 11.43 -7.33
C ARG A 47 -20.57 10.83 -6.15
N ALA A 48 -21.53 9.96 -6.44
CA ALA A 48 -22.32 9.29 -5.40
C ALA A 48 -21.44 8.49 -4.43
N PHE A 49 -20.41 7.81 -4.94
CA PHE A 49 -19.46 7.09 -4.11
C PHE A 49 -18.68 8.02 -3.17
N LEU A 50 -18.17 9.13 -3.66
CA LEU A 50 -17.45 10.13 -2.87
C LEU A 50 -18.36 10.79 -1.82
N GLU A 51 -19.58 11.15 -2.19
CA GLU A 51 -20.57 11.75 -1.28
C GLU A 51 -20.92 10.81 -0.13
N VAL A 52 -21.19 9.53 -0.41
CA VAL A 52 -21.46 8.51 0.62
C VAL A 52 -20.26 8.31 1.55
N PHE A 53 -19.03 8.28 1.00
CA PHE A 53 -17.81 8.17 1.81
C PHE A 53 -17.57 9.39 2.69
N MET A 54 -18.00 10.57 2.24
CA MET A 54 -17.86 11.82 2.96
C MET A 54 -18.91 11.99 4.06
N GLU A 55 -20.11 11.49 3.84
CA GLU A 55 -21.18 11.42 4.85
C GLU A 55 -20.80 10.48 5.99
N GLY A 56 -20.32 9.27 5.64
CA GLY A 56 -19.96 8.23 6.62
C GLY A 56 -21.16 7.37 7.03
N ASP A 57 -21.04 6.68 8.16
CA ASP A 57 -22.15 5.90 8.74
C ASP A 57 -23.14 6.79 9.51
N ALA A 58 -24.21 6.19 10.04
CA ALA A 58 -25.24 6.91 10.80
C ALA A 58 -24.72 7.68 12.05
N ASN A 59 -23.51 7.39 12.52
CA ASN A 59 -22.84 8.07 13.63
C ASN A 59 -21.68 8.98 13.15
N GLY A 60 -21.56 9.20 11.84
CA GLY A 60 -20.49 9.98 11.23
C GLY A 60 -19.11 9.30 11.27
N ARG A 61 -19.06 7.97 11.45
CA ARG A 61 -17.82 7.21 11.30
C ARG A 61 -17.45 7.09 9.82
N PRO A 62 -16.16 7.09 9.48
CA PRO A 62 -15.73 6.88 8.10
C PRO A 62 -16.08 5.47 7.62
N MET A 63 -16.44 5.36 6.35
CA MET A 63 -16.42 4.07 5.66
C MET A 63 -14.97 3.69 5.37
N THR A 64 -14.43 2.72 6.12
CA THR A 64 -13.02 2.33 5.98
C THR A 64 -12.78 1.41 4.78
N PHE A 65 -13.84 0.83 4.23
CA PHE A 65 -13.82 -0.06 3.06
C PHE A 65 -15.01 0.20 2.13
N PRO A 66 -14.87 -0.09 0.82
CA PRO A 66 -13.62 -0.42 0.12
C PRO A 66 -12.60 0.73 0.17
N ILE A 67 -11.31 0.43 0.01
CA ILE A 67 -10.26 1.45 0.00
C ILE A 67 -10.25 2.11 -1.39
N PRO A 68 -10.59 3.40 -1.51
CA PRO A 68 -10.61 4.04 -2.81
C PRO A 68 -9.18 4.39 -3.24
N THR A 69 -8.84 4.02 -4.47
CA THR A 69 -7.53 4.29 -5.08
C THR A 69 -7.74 5.06 -6.36
N TYR A 70 -7.04 6.18 -6.56
CA TYR A 70 -7.16 7.03 -7.73
C TYR A 70 -5.82 7.14 -8.46
N GLY A 71 -5.83 6.87 -9.77
CA GLY A 71 -4.66 7.07 -10.62
C GLY A 71 -4.55 8.54 -11.05
N ILE A 72 -3.40 9.15 -10.80
CA ILE A 72 -3.10 10.52 -11.23
C ILE A 72 -2.22 10.45 -12.48
N THR A 73 -2.75 10.94 -13.59
CA THR A 73 -2.11 11.01 -14.91
C THR A 73 -1.81 12.46 -15.30
N ASN A 74 -1.03 12.65 -16.36
CA ASN A 74 -0.70 13.99 -16.87
C ASN A 74 -1.93 14.78 -17.36
N ASP A 75 -3.03 14.09 -17.70
CA ASP A 75 -4.31 14.68 -18.12
C ASP A 75 -5.37 14.71 -16.99
N PHE A 76 -4.97 14.47 -15.74
CA PHE A 76 -5.87 14.56 -14.59
C PHE A 76 -6.45 15.97 -14.45
N ASP A 77 -7.77 16.07 -14.34
CA ASP A 77 -8.47 17.35 -14.21
C ASP A 77 -8.53 17.81 -12.75
N TRP A 78 -7.53 18.59 -12.38
CA TRP A 78 -7.40 19.15 -11.05
C TRP A 78 -8.52 20.12 -10.67
N ASP A 79 -9.22 20.71 -11.65
CA ASP A 79 -10.20 21.77 -11.41
C ASP A 79 -11.66 21.29 -11.54
N SER A 80 -11.86 19.97 -11.71
CA SER A 80 -13.18 19.36 -11.77
C SER A 80 -13.87 19.26 -10.40
N ASP A 81 -15.21 19.32 -10.39
CA ASP A 81 -16.02 19.09 -9.17
C ASP A 81 -15.72 17.74 -8.50
N LEU A 82 -15.42 16.70 -9.29
CA LEU A 82 -15.06 15.39 -8.77
C LEU A 82 -13.69 15.41 -8.07
N ALA A 83 -12.72 16.15 -8.63
CA ALA A 83 -11.44 16.35 -7.95
C ALA A 83 -11.65 17.12 -6.64
N ASP A 84 -12.51 18.14 -6.63
CA ASP A 84 -12.87 18.86 -5.41
C ASP A 84 -13.45 17.94 -4.33
N LEU A 85 -14.45 17.12 -4.67
CA LEU A 85 -15.05 16.15 -3.75
C LEU A 85 -14.04 15.11 -3.25
N LEU A 86 -13.16 14.62 -4.14
CA LEU A 86 -12.11 13.66 -3.80
C LEU A 86 -11.14 14.24 -2.77
N PHE A 87 -10.64 15.45 -3.01
CA PHE A 87 -9.68 16.10 -2.12
C PHE A 87 -10.32 16.62 -0.83
N GLU A 88 -11.62 16.92 -0.84
CA GLU A 88 -12.38 17.23 0.37
C GLU A 88 -12.49 15.99 1.28
N MET A 89 -12.91 14.85 0.72
CA MET A 89 -12.93 13.56 1.43
C MET A 89 -11.54 13.15 1.92
N THR A 90 -10.50 13.40 1.12
CA THR A 90 -9.10 13.16 1.49
C THR A 90 -8.67 14.04 2.67
N SER A 91 -9.01 15.33 2.66
CA SER A 91 -8.68 16.24 3.76
C SER A 91 -9.36 15.84 5.08
N ARG A 92 -10.60 15.33 4.99
CA ARG A 92 -11.42 14.98 6.15
C ARG A 92 -11.03 13.63 6.75
N TYR A 93 -10.91 12.60 5.91
CA TYR A 93 -10.74 11.22 6.38
C TYR A 93 -9.49 10.52 5.84
N GLY A 94 -8.79 11.07 4.86
CA GLY A 94 -7.60 10.46 4.26
C GLY A 94 -7.84 9.14 3.55
N LEU A 95 -9.08 8.81 3.17
CA LEU A 95 -9.43 7.46 2.72
C LEU A 95 -8.77 7.11 1.38
N ALA A 96 -8.57 8.09 0.51
CA ALA A 96 -7.98 7.91 -0.80
C ALA A 96 -6.50 7.46 -0.78
N TYR A 97 -6.20 6.56 -1.71
CA TYR A 97 -4.86 6.25 -2.18
C TYR A 97 -4.64 6.94 -3.52
N PHE A 98 -3.44 7.44 -3.74
CA PHE A 98 -3.07 8.06 -5.01
C PHE A 98 -1.95 7.25 -5.65
N SER A 99 -2.16 6.87 -6.91
CA SER A 99 -1.15 6.18 -7.72
C SER A 99 -0.55 7.14 -8.73
N ASN A 100 0.78 7.16 -8.81
CA ASN A 100 1.50 8.05 -9.70
C ASN A 100 1.68 7.42 -11.09
N PHE A 101 1.05 8.03 -12.10
CA PHE A 101 1.25 7.72 -13.51
C PHE A 101 1.81 8.92 -14.30
N MET A 102 2.16 10.03 -13.64
CA MET A 102 2.74 11.21 -14.30
C MET A 102 4.21 10.98 -14.67
N ASN A 103 4.97 10.44 -13.72
CA ASN A 103 6.42 10.19 -13.83
C ASN A 103 6.76 8.69 -13.80
N SER A 104 5.92 7.85 -14.42
CA SER A 104 6.11 6.41 -14.47
C SER A 104 6.15 5.92 -15.92
N ASP A 105 7.02 4.95 -16.23
CA ASP A 105 7.00 4.23 -17.51
C ASP A 105 5.76 3.33 -17.68
N LEU A 106 4.90 3.27 -16.66
CA LEU A 106 3.68 2.49 -16.62
C LEU A 106 2.48 3.38 -16.91
N ARG A 107 1.57 2.93 -17.77
CA ARG A 107 0.26 3.57 -17.95
C ARG A 107 -0.75 2.98 -16.97
N PRO A 108 -1.88 3.68 -16.69
CA PRO A 108 -2.96 3.12 -15.87
C PRO A 108 -3.53 1.77 -16.35
N SER A 109 -3.40 1.48 -17.65
CA SER A 109 -3.79 0.19 -18.23
C SER A 109 -2.77 -0.93 -18.00
N ASP A 110 -1.56 -0.61 -17.59
CA ASP A 110 -0.46 -1.55 -17.37
C ASP A 110 -0.37 -2.00 -15.90
N VAL A 111 -1.24 -1.47 -15.04
CA VAL A 111 -1.21 -1.71 -13.59
C VAL A 111 -2.60 -2.04 -13.06
N ARG A 112 -2.65 -3.00 -12.13
CA ARG A 112 -3.78 -3.21 -11.22
C ARG A 112 -3.31 -3.18 -9.78
N SER A 113 -4.13 -2.59 -8.91
CA SER A 113 -3.89 -2.55 -7.48
C SER A 113 -4.83 -3.49 -6.78
N MET A 114 -4.27 -4.53 -6.17
CA MET A 114 -5.04 -5.53 -5.44
C MET A 114 -4.83 -5.34 -3.93
N CYS A 115 -5.94 -5.25 -3.19
CA CYS A 115 -5.92 -5.07 -1.74
C CYS A 115 -5.16 -3.79 -1.31
N CYS A 116 -4.49 -3.82 -0.16
CA CYS A 116 -3.97 -2.63 0.51
C CYS A 116 -2.85 -1.89 -0.27
N ARG A 117 -2.05 -2.59 -1.10
CA ARG A 117 -0.86 -2.04 -1.76
C ARG A 117 -0.39 -2.76 -3.03
N LEU A 118 -0.83 -3.98 -3.35
CA LEU A 118 -0.20 -4.84 -4.35
C LEU A 118 -0.33 -4.26 -5.77
N ARG A 119 0.77 -3.76 -6.34
CA ARG A 119 0.84 -3.28 -7.72
C ARG A 119 1.30 -4.42 -8.62
N LEU A 120 0.55 -4.71 -9.68
CA LEU A 120 0.88 -5.76 -10.64
C LEU A 120 1.30 -5.12 -11.97
N ASP A 121 2.52 -5.38 -12.46
CA ASP A 121 2.93 -4.98 -13.81
C ASP A 121 2.37 -5.98 -14.82
N LEU A 122 1.34 -5.55 -15.56
CA LEU A 122 0.67 -6.38 -16.55
C LEU A 122 1.56 -6.67 -17.77
N ARG A 123 2.70 -5.99 -17.95
CA ARG A 123 3.66 -6.30 -19.03
C ARG A 123 4.33 -7.65 -18.82
N GLU A 124 4.61 -8.03 -17.58
CA GLU A 124 5.15 -9.36 -17.27
C GLU A 124 4.15 -10.47 -17.60
N LEU A 125 2.87 -10.22 -17.36
CA LEU A 125 1.77 -11.10 -17.78
C LEU A 125 1.64 -11.17 -19.32
N ARG A 126 1.80 -10.04 -20.03
CA ARG A 126 1.76 -10.00 -21.50
C ARG A 126 2.84 -10.88 -22.15
N ASN A 127 4.01 -11.00 -21.52
CA ASN A 127 5.10 -11.82 -22.04
C ASN A 127 4.84 -13.34 -21.88
N LYS A 128 3.95 -13.75 -20.96
CA LYS A 128 3.62 -15.17 -20.71
C LYS A 128 2.30 -15.63 -21.33
N VAL A 129 1.37 -14.72 -21.67
CA VAL A 129 0.04 -15.06 -22.18
C VAL A 129 -0.04 -14.83 -23.70
N THR A 130 0.11 -15.90 -24.49
CA THR A 130 -0.02 -15.90 -25.97
C THR A 130 -1.46 -15.84 -26.49
N GLY A 131 -2.46 -15.60 -25.65
CA GLY A 131 -3.87 -15.60 -26.04
C GLY A 131 -4.71 -14.53 -25.32
N GLY A 132 -5.32 -13.63 -26.09
CA GLY A 132 -6.50 -12.85 -25.72
C GLY A 132 -6.43 -12.04 -24.41
N LEU A 133 -6.20 -10.73 -24.53
CA LEU A 133 -6.10 -9.74 -23.43
C LEU A 133 -7.32 -9.66 -22.48
N PHE A 134 -8.44 -10.31 -22.80
CA PHE A 134 -9.69 -10.21 -22.05
C PHE A 134 -9.86 -11.39 -21.09
N GLY A 135 -9.64 -11.12 -19.79
CA GLY A 135 -9.88 -12.07 -18.70
C GLY A 135 -8.67 -12.26 -17.77
N ALA A 136 -7.44 -12.28 -18.33
CA ALA A 136 -6.23 -12.50 -17.53
C ALA A 136 -5.89 -11.35 -16.56
N ALA A 137 -6.17 -10.09 -16.95
CA ALA A 137 -5.93 -8.92 -16.09
C ALA A 137 -6.97 -8.75 -14.96
N ASP A 138 -8.15 -9.39 -15.08
CA ASP A 138 -9.18 -9.42 -14.03
C ASP A 138 -9.08 -10.70 -13.16
N ALA A 139 -8.20 -11.64 -13.55
CA ALA A 139 -7.97 -12.93 -12.90
C ALA A 139 -6.51 -13.07 -12.46
N THR A 140 -6.02 -12.07 -11.72
CA THR A 140 -4.66 -12.01 -11.18
C THR A 140 -4.69 -11.66 -9.69
N GLY A 141 -3.59 -11.89 -8.98
CA GLY A 141 -3.47 -11.71 -7.54
C GLY A 141 -2.20 -12.37 -7.00
N SER A 142 -2.17 -12.69 -5.72
CA SER A 142 -1.06 -13.44 -5.10
C SER A 142 -1.57 -14.74 -4.47
N VAL A 143 -0.90 -15.86 -4.77
CA VAL A 143 -1.19 -17.17 -4.16
C VAL A 143 -0.84 -17.18 -2.67
N GLY A 144 0.14 -16.37 -2.28
CA GLY A 144 0.57 -16.24 -0.91
C GLY A 144 1.70 -15.24 -0.76
N VAL A 145 1.88 -14.79 0.48
CA VAL A 145 2.95 -13.88 0.88
C VAL A 145 3.81 -14.56 1.93
N VAL A 146 5.13 -14.55 1.75
CA VAL A 146 6.11 -14.90 2.78
C VAL A 146 6.96 -13.66 3.09
N THR A 147 6.91 -13.18 4.33
CA THR A 147 7.66 -11.99 4.76
C THR A 147 8.97 -12.40 5.44
N ILE A 148 10.08 -11.83 4.96
CA ILE A 148 11.42 -12.03 5.50
C ILE A 148 11.67 -11.07 6.67
N ASN A 149 12.16 -11.63 7.77
CA ASN A 149 12.55 -10.92 8.98
C ASN A 149 14.01 -10.42 8.86
N LEU A 150 14.20 -9.25 8.26
CA LEU A 150 15.52 -8.66 8.06
C LEU A 150 16.27 -8.34 9.38
N PRO A 151 15.62 -7.85 10.45
CA PRO A 151 16.28 -7.59 11.72
C PRO A 151 17.01 -8.80 12.29
N ARG A 152 16.38 -9.98 12.24
CA ARG A 152 17.00 -11.22 12.68
C ARG A 152 18.22 -11.59 11.84
N ILE A 153 18.18 -11.36 10.53
CA ILE A 153 19.33 -11.60 9.66
C ILE A 153 20.46 -10.63 10.03
N GLY A 154 20.16 -9.33 10.17
CA GLY A 154 21.12 -8.32 10.60
C GLY A 154 21.80 -8.66 11.93
N TYR A 155 21.03 -9.15 12.91
CA TYR A 155 21.56 -9.53 14.23
C TYR A 155 22.46 -10.78 14.21
N LEU A 156 22.18 -11.74 13.32
CA LEU A 156 22.90 -13.01 13.23
C LEU A 156 24.11 -12.95 12.30
N SER A 157 24.33 -11.83 11.62
CA SER A 157 25.42 -11.62 10.68
C SER A 157 26.50 -10.72 11.26
N ARG A 158 27.75 -11.07 11.00
CA ARG A 158 28.91 -10.27 11.45
C ARG A 158 29.32 -9.19 10.46
N ASN A 159 28.95 -9.36 9.19
CA ASN A 159 29.26 -8.46 8.08
C ASN A 159 28.19 -8.60 6.98
N GLU A 160 28.31 -7.78 5.93
CA GLU A 160 27.36 -7.78 4.82
C GLU A 160 27.36 -9.10 4.04
N ASP A 161 28.51 -9.75 3.86
CA ASP A 161 28.59 -11.02 3.11
C ASP A 161 27.76 -12.11 3.80
N GLU A 162 27.91 -12.27 5.13
CA GLU A 162 27.09 -13.19 5.92
C GLU A 162 25.60 -12.79 5.89
N PHE A 163 25.29 -11.48 5.82
CA PHE A 163 23.91 -11.01 5.68
C PHE A 163 23.29 -11.47 4.35
N PHE A 164 23.97 -11.26 3.23
CA PHE A 164 23.48 -11.63 1.91
C PHE A 164 23.39 -13.15 1.71
N GLU A 165 24.34 -13.91 2.28
CA GLU A 165 24.27 -15.38 2.28
C GLU A 165 23.01 -15.87 3.01
N ARG A 166 22.77 -15.37 4.23
CA ARG A 166 21.57 -15.73 5.01
C ARG A 166 20.28 -15.27 4.33
N LEU A 167 20.26 -14.07 3.76
CA LEU A 167 19.11 -13.55 3.03
C LEU A 167 18.79 -14.44 1.83
N GLY A 168 19.79 -14.80 1.02
CA GLY A 168 19.62 -15.72 -0.10
C GLY A 168 19.06 -17.08 0.34
N TYR A 169 19.61 -17.65 1.41
CA TYR A 169 19.10 -18.91 1.97
C TYR A 169 17.63 -18.81 2.41
N VAL A 170 17.25 -17.74 3.13
CA VAL A 170 15.86 -17.55 3.58
C VAL A 170 14.91 -17.27 2.41
N MET A 171 15.36 -16.57 1.37
CA MET A 171 14.59 -16.36 0.14
C MET A 171 14.32 -17.69 -0.59
N GLU A 172 15.29 -18.59 -0.63
CA GLU A 172 15.11 -19.92 -1.21
C GLU A 172 14.06 -20.74 -0.45
N LEU A 173 14.04 -20.64 0.89
CA LEU A 173 12.98 -21.25 1.70
C LEU A 173 11.61 -20.62 1.44
N ALA A 174 11.56 -19.29 1.25
CA ALA A 174 10.33 -18.59 0.90
C ALA A 174 9.77 -19.04 -0.45
N LYS A 175 10.63 -19.16 -1.48
CA LYS A 175 10.28 -19.73 -2.79
C LYS A 175 9.67 -21.11 -2.63
N ARG A 176 10.37 -22.03 -1.96
CA ARG A 176 9.91 -23.41 -1.75
C ARG A 176 8.56 -23.45 -1.03
N SER A 177 8.35 -22.61 -0.02
CA SER A 177 7.08 -22.53 0.69
C SER A 177 5.93 -22.07 -0.21
N LEU A 178 6.16 -21.04 -1.03
CA LEU A 178 5.16 -20.50 -1.95
C LEU A 178 4.81 -21.49 -3.07
N GLU A 179 5.80 -22.19 -3.61
CA GLU A 179 5.60 -23.23 -4.63
C GLU A 179 4.81 -24.43 -4.08
N ILE A 180 5.12 -24.89 -2.88
CA ILE A 180 4.33 -25.92 -2.19
C ILE A 180 2.87 -25.45 -2.02
N LYS A 181 2.68 -24.19 -1.59
CA LYS A 181 1.34 -23.62 -1.41
C LYS A 181 0.57 -23.59 -2.73
N ARG A 182 1.20 -23.17 -3.83
CA ARG A 182 0.59 -23.16 -5.17
C ARG A 182 0.06 -24.54 -5.56
N VAL A 183 0.89 -25.58 -5.44
CA VAL A 183 0.49 -26.97 -5.74
C VAL A 183 -0.72 -27.39 -4.91
N ILE A 184 -0.73 -27.07 -3.60
CA ILE A 184 -1.84 -27.42 -2.71
C ILE A 184 -3.13 -26.68 -3.10
N VAL A 185 -3.05 -25.38 -3.36
CA VAL A 185 -4.23 -24.57 -3.74
C VAL A 185 -4.81 -25.05 -5.07
N GLU A 186 -3.97 -25.30 -6.08
CA GLU A 186 -4.43 -25.84 -7.37
C GLU A 186 -5.08 -27.22 -7.22
N ARG A 187 -4.48 -28.10 -6.42
CA ARG A 187 -5.07 -29.42 -6.13
C ARG A 187 -6.45 -29.26 -5.48
N ASN A 188 -6.59 -28.34 -4.53
CA ASN A 188 -7.86 -28.06 -3.87
C ASN A 188 -8.90 -27.45 -4.83
N MET A 189 -8.49 -26.60 -5.76
CA MET A 189 -9.35 -26.10 -6.83
C MET A 189 -9.88 -27.26 -7.69
N ARG A 190 -8.99 -28.13 -8.19
CA ARG A 190 -9.35 -29.28 -9.04
C ARG A 190 -10.23 -30.31 -8.30
N ASN A 191 -10.01 -30.49 -7.00
CA ASN A 191 -10.81 -31.38 -6.15
C ASN A 191 -12.16 -30.79 -5.72
N GLY A 192 -12.53 -29.59 -6.18
CA GLY A 192 -13.82 -28.97 -5.87
C GLY A 192 -13.91 -28.33 -4.47
N LEU A 193 -12.80 -28.18 -3.76
CA LEU A 193 -12.76 -27.50 -2.44
C LEU A 193 -12.76 -25.97 -2.58
N LEU A 194 -12.38 -25.46 -3.74
CA LEU A 194 -12.37 -24.02 -4.05
C LEU A 194 -13.17 -23.73 -5.34
N PRO A 195 -14.50 -24.04 -5.35
CA PRO A 195 -15.29 -24.03 -6.58
C PRO A 195 -15.49 -22.61 -7.15
N TYR A 196 -15.61 -21.59 -6.30
CA TYR A 196 -15.71 -20.20 -6.75
C TYR A 196 -14.40 -19.69 -7.34
N THR A 197 -13.27 -19.98 -6.69
CA THR A 197 -11.93 -19.66 -7.21
C THR A 197 -11.71 -20.29 -8.57
N LEU A 198 -12.02 -21.59 -8.71
CA LEU A 198 -11.93 -22.29 -9.99
C LEU A 198 -12.85 -21.66 -11.04
N ARG A 199 -14.10 -21.34 -10.68
CA ARG A 199 -15.07 -20.77 -11.63
C ARG A 199 -14.69 -19.37 -12.12
N TYR A 200 -14.21 -18.50 -11.24
CA TYR A 200 -13.94 -17.10 -11.58
C TYR A 200 -12.50 -16.84 -12.06
N LEU A 201 -11.52 -17.60 -11.56
CA LEU A 201 -10.11 -17.42 -11.92
C LEU A 201 -9.61 -18.47 -12.92
N GLY A 202 -10.17 -19.69 -12.92
CA GLY A 202 -9.75 -20.78 -13.77
C GLY A 202 -8.42 -21.41 -13.32
N THR A 203 -7.32 -20.67 -13.45
CA THR A 203 -5.96 -21.12 -13.11
C THR A 203 -5.24 -20.11 -12.21
N LEU A 204 -4.08 -20.50 -11.69
CA LEU A 204 -3.20 -19.61 -10.92
C LEU A 204 -2.00 -19.10 -11.75
N ASP A 205 -1.98 -19.33 -13.06
CA ASP A 205 -0.83 -19.00 -13.93
C ASP A 205 -0.53 -17.49 -13.93
N ASN A 206 -1.59 -16.68 -13.80
CA ASN A 206 -1.51 -15.23 -13.73
C ASN A 206 -1.36 -14.70 -12.29
N HIS A 207 -1.11 -15.56 -11.29
CA HIS A 207 -0.99 -15.17 -9.89
C HIS A 207 0.46 -15.20 -9.42
N PHE A 208 0.86 -14.17 -8.70
CA PHE A 208 2.20 -14.01 -8.14
C PHE A 208 2.40 -14.88 -6.90
N SER A 209 3.64 -15.27 -6.67
CA SER A 209 4.17 -15.76 -5.42
C SER A 209 4.94 -14.60 -4.77
N THR A 210 4.41 -14.02 -3.69
CA THR A 210 4.93 -12.76 -3.15
C THR A 210 5.94 -13.00 -2.04
N ILE A 211 7.12 -12.42 -2.19
CA ILE A 211 8.12 -12.34 -1.12
C ILE A 211 8.12 -10.91 -0.61
N GLY A 212 7.87 -10.76 0.69
CA GLY A 212 7.88 -9.46 1.36
C GLY A 212 9.02 -9.33 2.35
N LEU A 213 9.19 -8.15 2.91
CA LEU A 213 10.19 -7.88 3.94
C LEU A 213 9.66 -6.93 5.02
N VAL A 214 10.26 -6.98 6.20
CA VAL A 214 9.99 -6.05 7.31
C VAL A 214 11.27 -5.74 8.07
N GLY A 215 11.37 -4.54 8.63
CA GLY A 215 12.38 -4.16 9.61
C GLY A 215 13.74 -3.81 9.02
N MET A 216 13.81 -3.15 7.86
CA MET A 216 15.10 -2.75 7.29
C MET A 216 15.86 -1.77 8.20
N HIS A 217 15.16 -0.83 8.85
CA HIS A 217 15.79 0.08 9.82
C HIS A 217 16.48 -0.70 10.94
N GLU A 218 15.81 -1.68 11.55
CA GLU A 218 16.41 -2.47 12.61
C GLU A 218 17.46 -3.47 12.08
N ALA A 219 17.36 -3.91 10.83
CA ALA A 219 18.44 -4.67 10.19
C ALA A 219 19.73 -3.85 10.11
N CYS A 220 19.65 -2.57 9.70
CA CYS A 220 20.78 -1.65 9.73
C CYS A 220 21.31 -1.46 11.16
N LEU A 221 20.43 -1.24 12.14
CA LEU A 221 20.85 -1.04 13.53
C LEU A 221 21.61 -2.25 14.12
N ASN A 222 21.18 -3.47 13.77
CA ASN A 222 21.76 -4.70 14.27
C ASN A 222 23.06 -5.07 13.56
N LEU A 223 23.18 -4.81 12.25
CA LEU A 223 24.37 -5.15 11.47
C LEU A 223 25.42 -4.04 11.44
N LEU A 224 25.01 -2.82 11.09
CA LEU A 224 25.87 -1.67 10.83
C LEU A 224 26.05 -0.79 12.07
N GLY A 225 25.12 -0.88 13.03
CA GLY A 225 25.09 -0.02 14.21
C GLY A 225 24.45 1.35 13.97
N VAL A 226 24.09 1.68 12.72
CA VAL A 226 23.41 2.91 12.30
C VAL A 226 22.05 2.62 11.67
N GLY A 227 21.13 3.58 11.66
CA GLY A 227 19.79 3.40 11.10
C GLY A 227 19.72 3.64 9.60
N ILE A 228 18.59 3.23 8.98
CA ILE A 228 18.34 3.39 7.54
C ILE A 228 18.37 4.85 7.07
N GLU A 229 18.04 5.80 7.95
CA GLU A 229 18.02 7.23 7.70
C GLU A 229 19.41 7.83 7.41
N THR A 230 20.48 7.11 7.76
CA THR A 230 21.86 7.49 7.44
C THR A 230 22.23 7.11 6.01
N GLU A 231 23.19 7.81 5.40
CA GLU A 231 23.69 7.50 4.05
C GLU A 231 24.24 6.06 3.93
N GLU A 232 24.85 5.53 4.99
CA GLU A 232 25.33 4.16 5.04
C GLU A 232 24.17 3.15 5.06
N GLY A 233 23.20 3.35 5.96
CA GLY A 233 22.02 2.52 6.08
C GLY A 233 21.13 2.55 4.83
N HIS A 234 20.99 3.72 4.19
CA HIS A 234 20.23 3.89 2.95
C HIS A 234 20.87 3.14 1.78
N ARG A 235 22.19 3.28 1.60
CA ARG A 235 22.94 2.53 0.57
C ARG A 235 22.87 1.03 0.80
N PHE A 236 22.94 0.58 2.05
CA PHE A 236 22.78 -0.83 2.39
C PHE A 236 21.36 -1.32 2.04
N ALA A 237 20.31 -0.58 2.42
CA ALA A 237 18.93 -0.93 2.08
C ALA A 237 18.70 -1.02 0.56
N MET A 238 19.30 -0.14 -0.24
CA MET A 238 19.26 -0.25 -1.70
C MET A 238 19.90 -1.54 -2.21
N ARG A 239 21.10 -1.90 -1.73
CA ARG A 239 21.76 -3.17 -2.09
C ARG A 239 20.93 -4.39 -1.70
N VAL A 240 20.29 -4.35 -0.53
CA VAL A 240 19.38 -5.43 -0.08
C VAL A 240 18.21 -5.59 -1.04
N LEU A 241 17.53 -4.49 -1.39
CA LEU A 241 16.41 -4.56 -2.34
C LEU A 241 16.86 -5.03 -3.74
N ASP A 242 18.00 -4.56 -4.23
CA ASP A 242 18.54 -4.97 -5.54
C ASP A 242 18.87 -6.47 -5.55
N PHE A 243 19.53 -6.99 -4.51
CA PHE A 243 19.75 -8.43 -4.34
C PHE A 243 18.45 -9.23 -4.31
N MET A 244 17.44 -8.76 -3.57
CA MET A 244 16.15 -9.46 -3.51
C MET A 244 15.44 -9.48 -4.86
N ARG A 245 15.56 -8.41 -5.65
CA ARG A 245 14.98 -8.34 -7.00
C ARG A 245 15.66 -9.32 -7.96
N GLU A 246 16.99 -9.40 -7.91
CA GLU A 246 17.75 -10.37 -8.71
C GLU A 246 17.31 -11.80 -8.39
N ARG A 247 17.24 -12.15 -7.09
CA ARG A 247 16.74 -13.47 -6.67
C ARG A 247 15.31 -13.76 -7.11
N ILE A 248 14.43 -12.76 -7.07
CA ILE A 248 13.07 -12.91 -7.58
C ILE A 248 13.07 -13.18 -9.07
N ALA A 249 13.90 -12.49 -9.86
CA ALA A 249 14.04 -12.75 -11.29
C ALA A 249 14.52 -14.19 -11.56
N ASP A 250 15.56 -14.64 -10.84
CA ASP A 250 16.05 -16.02 -10.91
C ASP A 250 14.92 -17.02 -10.62
N PHE A 251 14.12 -16.79 -9.57
CA PHE A 251 13.01 -17.67 -9.21
C PHE A 251 11.94 -17.75 -10.30
N GLN A 252 11.66 -16.64 -11.00
CA GLN A 252 10.71 -16.65 -12.12
C GLN A 252 11.22 -17.46 -13.31
N GLU A 253 12.52 -17.40 -13.59
CA GLU A 253 13.17 -18.18 -14.66
C GLU A 253 13.21 -19.67 -14.30
N GLU A 254 13.62 -20.00 -13.08
CA GLU A 254 13.71 -21.38 -12.60
C GLU A 254 12.36 -22.10 -12.54
N THR A 255 11.32 -21.43 -12.04
CA THR A 255 10.02 -22.06 -11.76
C THR A 255 9.01 -21.89 -12.89
N GLY A 256 9.22 -20.90 -13.77
CA GLY A 256 8.21 -20.47 -14.74
C GLY A 256 7.01 -19.74 -14.14
N HIS A 257 6.93 -19.56 -12.82
CA HIS A 257 5.85 -18.82 -12.15
C HIS A 257 6.19 -17.33 -11.98
N LEU A 258 5.17 -16.53 -11.65
CA LEU A 258 5.35 -15.11 -11.36
C LEU A 258 5.74 -14.91 -9.89
N PHE A 259 6.72 -14.04 -9.63
CA PHE A 259 7.17 -13.66 -8.29
C PHE A 259 7.31 -12.15 -8.20
N ASN A 260 7.01 -11.58 -7.04
CA ASN A 260 7.19 -10.14 -6.82
C ASN A 260 7.66 -9.80 -5.42
N LEU A 261 8.24 -8.59 -5.31
CA LEU A 261 8.76 -8.02 -4.07
C LEU A 261 7.75 -7.03 -3.48
N GLU A 262 7.29 -7.28 -2.26
CA GLU A 262 6.30 -6.42 -1.60
C GLU A 262 6.82 -5.76 -0.31
N ALA A 263 6.51 -4.47 -0.17
CA ALA A 263 6.64 -3.75 1.09
C ALA A 263 5.50 -4.17 2.03
N THR A 264 5.72 -5.26 2.76
CA THR A 264 4.73 -5.88 3.66
C THR A 264 4.09 -4.84 4.60
N PRO A 265 2.74 -4.70 4.63
CA PRO A 265 2.05 -3.80 5.57
C PRO A 265 2.34 -4.10 7.05
N ALA A 266 2.66 -5.35 7.34
CA ALA A 266 3.17 -5.83 8.62
C ALA A 266 2.32 -5.44 9.85
N GLU A 267 0.99 -5.45 9.68
CA GLU A 267 0.01 -5.16 10.75
C GLU A 267 0.33 -5.90 12.04
N SER A 268 0.32 -7.23 11.98
CA SER A 268 0.62 -8.12 13.11
C SER A 268 2.06 -8.60 13.07
N THR A 269 2.62 -8.79 11.88
CA THR A 269 3.98 -9.30 11.66
C THR A 269 5.06 -8.43 12.32
N SER A 270 4.93 -7.10 12.26
CA SER A 270 5.89 -6.16 12.86
C SER A 270 6.08 -6.42 14.36
N TYR A 271 4.99 -6.35 15.13
CA TYR A 271 5.01 -6.60 16.58
C TYR A 271 5.34 -8.05 16.91
N ARG A 272 4.73 -9.01 16.21
CA ARG A 272 4.89 -10.45 16.51
C ARG A 272 6.33 -10.90 16.34
N LEU A 273 6.99 -10.52 15.26
CA LEU A 273 8.38 -10.92 15.02
C LEU A 273 9.32 -10.26 16.03
N ALA A 274 9.18 -8.96 16.28
CA ALA A 274 10.00 -8.25 17.24
C ALA A 274 9.89 -8.83 18.66
N MET A 275 8.67 -9.18 19.09
CA MET A 275 8.44 -9.85 20.37
C MET A 275 9.13 -11.22 20.46
N ILE A 276 8.96 -12.07 19.44
CA ILE A 276 9.60 -13.41 19.41
C ILE A 276 11.13 -13.26 19.41
N ASP A 277 11.64 -12.28 18.66
CA ASP A 277 13.07 -12.01 18.60
C ASP A 277 13.63 -11.50 19.92
N LYS A 278 12.96 -10.58 20.61
CA LYS A 278 13.36 -10.13 21.95
C LYS A 278 13.41 -11.27 22.96
N GLN A 279 12.48 -12.22 22.88
CA GLN A 279 12.49 -13.41 23.75
C GLN A 279 13.68 -14.33 23.47
N LYS A 280 14.03 -14.52 22.19
CA LYS A 280 15.10 -15.45 21.78
C LYS A 280 16.50 -14.81 21.82
N TYR A 281 16.58 -13.53 21.53
CA TYR A 281 17.79 -12.73 21.38
C TYR A 281 17.63 -11.43 22.18
N PRO A 282 17.83 -11.44 23.50
CA PRO A 282 17.53 -10.28 24.35
C PRO A 282 18.24 -8.98 23.95
N GLN A 283 19.41 -9.10 23.31
CA GLN A 283 20.22 -7.96 22.85
C GLN A 283 19.87 -7.47 21.45
N ILE A 284 18.95 -8.12 20.73
CA ILE A 284 18.54 -7.65 19.41
C ILE A 284 17.90 -6.26 19.52
N LYS A 285 18.29 -5.35 18.65
CA LYS A 285 17.70 -4.02 18.57
C LYS A 285 16.35 -4.09 17.84
N THR A 286 15.35 -3.46 18.44
CA THR A 286 13.99 -3.29 17.91
C THR A 286 13.61 -1.83 18.10
N SER A 287 12.66 -1.32 17.32
CA SER A 287 11.97 -0.07 17.66
C SER A 287 10.97 -0.28 18.80
N GLY A 288 10.49 0.81 19.38
CA GLY A 288 9.53 0.80 20.49
C GLY A 288 10.18 0.61 21.86
N SER A 289 9.86 1.52 22.79
CA SER A 289 10.39 1.50 24.15
C SER A 289 9.58 0.60 25.10
N ARG A 290 8.24 0.67 25.01
CA ARG A 290 7.31 -0.10 25.87
C ARG A 290 6.89 -1.42 25.23
N ALA A 291 6.70 -1.43 23.92
CA ALA A 291 6.33 -2.61 23.15
C ALA A 291 7.22 -2.71 21.90
N PRO A 292 7.98 -3.79 21.72
CA PRO A 292 8.92 -3.89 20.62
C PRO A 292 8.18 -4.06 19.29
N TYR A 293 8.61 -3.34 18.25
CA TYR A 293 8.10 -3.51 16.90
C TYR A 293 9.23 -3.37 15.87
N TYR A 294 8.95 -3.80 14.64
CA TYR A 294 9.83 -3.58 13.50
C TYR A 294 9.23 -2.57 12.55
N THR A 295 10.06 -1.64 12.08
CA THR A 295 9.67 -0.64 11.09
C THR A 295 9.16 -1.33 9.83
N ASN A 296 8.06 -0.84 9.27
CA ASN A 296 7.44 -1.47 8.11
C ASN A 296 8.40 -1.46 6.90
N SER A 297 8.69 -2.64 6.34
CA SER A 297 9.47 -2.79 5.11
C SER A 297 10.81 -2.01 5.15
N THR A 298 11.03 -1.09 4.20
CA THR A 298 12.15 -0.13 4.12
C THR A 298 11.73 1.31 4.43
N GLN A 299 10.65 1.50 5.18
CA GLN A 299 10.24 2.83 5.63
C GLN A 299 11.27 3.41 6.61
N LEU A 300 11.27 4.73 6.76
CA LEU A 300 12.00 5.40 7.84
C LEU A 300 11.41 5.00 9.21
N PRO A 301 12.22 5.00 10.29
CA PRO A 301 11.67 4.88 11.64
C PRO A 301 10.69 6.03 11.87
N VAL A 302 9.61 5.80 12.60
CA VAL A 302 8.49 6.75 12.67
C VAL A 302 8.84 8.08 13.35
N ASN A 303 9.96 8.16 14.05
CA ASN A 303 10.49 9.32 14.78
C ASN A 303 11.71 9.97 14.09
N HIS A 304 11.85 9.84 12.77
CA HIS A 304 13.04 10.25 12.00
C HIS A 304 13.33 11.76 11.98
N GLY A 305 12.37 12.64 12.29
CA GLY A 305 12.59 14.10 12.36
C GLY A 305 12.92 14.82 11.04
N MET A 306 12.83 14.15 9.90
CA MET A 306 13.07 14.73 8.57
C MET A 306 11.86 15.51 8.07
N THR A 307 12.10 16.49 7.21
CA THR A 307 11.06 17.17 6.42
C THR A 307 10.46 16.24 5.37
N LEU A 308 9.26 16.57 4.87
CA LEU A 308 8.61 15.75 3.84
C LEU A 308 9.44 15.65 2.55
N ALA A 309 10.12 16.73 2.15
CA ALA A 309 10.98 16.74 0.97
C ALA A 309 12.17 15.77 1.13
N GLU A 310 12.78 15.72 2.31
CA GLU A 310 13.84 14.77 2.64
C GLU A 310 13.32 13.34 2.67
N VAL A 311 12.14 13.10 3.24
CA VAL A 311 11.50 11.78 3.22
C VAL A 311 11.24 11.30 1.79
N ILE A 312 10.70 12.16 0.92
CA ILE A 312 10.46 11.82 -0.48
C ILE A 312 11.77 11.46 -1.18
N ARG A 313 12.82 12.27 -1.01
CA ARG A 313 14.15 12.02 -1.60
C ARG A 313 14.77 10.72 -1.10
N HIS A 314 14.66 10.44 0.19
CA HIS A 314 15.15 9.20 0.80
C HIS A 314 14.34 7.98 0.33
N GLN A 315 13.02 8.08 0.34
CA GLN A 315 12.13 6.95 0.08
C GLN A 315 12.02 6.63 -1.40
N GLU A 316 12.03 7.61 -2.32
CA GLU A 316 11.83 7.35 -3.75
C GLU A 316 12.72 6.22 -4.30
N PRO A 317 14.07 6.20 -4.12
CA PRO A 317 14.90 5.11 -4.62
C PRO A 317 14.55 3.73 -4.04
N LEU A 318 14.06 3.68 -2.80
CA LEU A 318 13.68 2.43 -2.15
C LEU A 318 12.31 1.96 -2.65
N GLN A 319 11.34 2.88 -2.74
CA GLN A 319 9.96 2.57 -3.10
C GLN A 319 9.84 2.10 -4.56
N ILE A 320 10.62 2.67 -5.49
CA ILE A 320 10.59 2.27 -6.92
C ILE A 320 11.21 0.88 -7.19
N ARG A 321 11.90 0.29 -6.21
CA ARG A 321 12.50 -1.05 -6.32
C ARG A 321 11.51 -2.18 -6.03
N TYR A 322 10.38 -1.89 -5.39
CA TYR A 322 9.33 -2.88 -5.20
C TYR A 322 8.61 -3.14 -6.53
N THR A 323 8.53 -4.42 -6.90
CA THR A 323 7.81 -4.88 -8.11
C THR A 323 6.38 -5.32 -7.82
N GLY A 324 6.07 -5.56 -6.55
CA GLY A 324 4.72 -5.79 -6.04
C GLY A 324 4.15 -4.53 -5.42
N GLY A 325 3.71 -4.61 -4.17
CA GLY A 325 3.06 -3.49 -3.50
C GLY A 325 3.97 -2.59 -2.68
N THR A 326 3.78 -1.28 -2.80
CA THR A 326 4.37 -0.29 -1.89
C THR A 326 3.50 0.95 -1.73
N VAL A 327 3.71 1.72 -0.66
CA VAL A 327 3.06 3.01 -0.44
C VAL A 327 3.88 3.85 0.53
N LEU A 328 3.93 5.16 0.30
CA LEU A 328 4.41 6.14 1.25
C LEU A 328 3.21 6.81 1.95
N HIS A 329 3.15 6.70 3.28
CA HIS A 329 2.14 7.38 4.08
C HIS A 329 2.65 8.76 4.51
N ILE A 330 1.96 9.82 4.11
CA ILE A 330 2.25 11.18 4.55
C ILE A 330 1.35 11.44 5.77
N PHE A 331 1.92 11.26 6.97
CA PHE A 331 1.21 11.40 8.24
C PHE A 331 1.04 12.88 8.59
N MET A 332 -0.18 13.39 8.42
CA MET A 332 -0.50 14.79 8.72
C MET A 332 -0.75 14.95 10.22
N GLY A 333 -0.31 16.07 10.76
CA GLY A 333 -0.66 16.45 12.12
C GLY A 333 -2.08 17.01 12.27
N GLU A 334 -2.36 17.65 13.40
CA GLU A 334 -3.72 18.09 13.77
C GLU A 334 -4.24 19.21 12.84
N GLU A 335 -3.33 19.97 12.24
CA GLU A 335 -3.62 20.96 11.20
C GLU A 335 -3.52 20.37 9.78
N ALA A 336 -4.09 19.18 9.56
CA ALA A 336 -4.12 18.54 8.23
C ALA A 336 -4.62 19.50 7.12
N PRO A 337 -4.01 19.53 5.93
CA PRO A 337 -4.37 20.48 4.87
C PRO A 337 -5.84 20.40 4.51
N ASP A 338 -6.41 21.54 4.13
CA ASP A 338 -7.73 21.58 3.51
C ASP A 338 -7.69 20.91 2.12
N ARG A 339 -8.85 20.88 1.45
CA ARG A 339 -9.00 20.32 0.10
C ARG A 339 -7.91 20.84 -0.86
N ASP A 340 -7.69 22.14 -0.91
CA ASP A 340 -6.78 22.76 -1.88
C ASP A 340 -5.31 22.47 -1.52
N GLY A 341 -4.98 22.43 -0.22
CA GLY A 341 -3.68 21.99 0.27
C GLY A 341 -3.39 20.51 -0.04
N CYS A 342 -4.36 19.61 0.14
CA CYS A 342 -4.22 18.20 -0.23
C CYS A 342 -4.00 18.05 -1.74
N LYS A 343 -4.77 18.78 -2.55
CA LYS A 343 -4.67 18.80 -4.01
C LYS A 343 -3.27 19.23 -4.46
N LEU A 344 -2.80 20.37 -3.94
CA LEU A 344 -1.48 20.91 -4.25
C LEU A 344 -0.35 19.95 -3.83
N LEU A 345 -0.48 19.33 -2.66
CA LEU A 345 0.51 18.38 -2.14
C LEU A 345 0.65 17.15 -3.03
N VAL A 346 -0.46 16.46 -3.34
CA VAL A 346 -0.42 15.26 -4.20
C VAL A 346 0.14 15.61 -5.57
N ARG A 347 -0.28 16.76 -6.14
CA ARG A 347 0.23 17.25 -7.42
C ARG A 347 1.75 17.41 -7.40
N ARG A 348 2.31 18.14 -6.43
CA ARG A 348 3.76 18.42 -6.36
C ARG A 348 4.59 17.16 -6.12
N VAL A 349 4.14 16.30 -5.21
CA VAL A 349 4.84 15.03 -4.94
C VAL A 349 4.95 14.21 -6.22
N PHE A 350 3.88 14.13 -7.01
CA PHE A 350 3.88 13.35 -8.24
C PHE A 350 4.58 14.03 -9.40
N GLU A 351 4.57 15.37 -9.49
CA GLU A 351 5.34 16.13 -10.49
C GLU A 351 6.86 16.01 -10.26
N ARG A 352 7.30 15.77 -9.02
CA ARG A 352 8.72 15.85 -8.62
C ARG A 352 9.35 14.55 -8.15
N SER A 353 8.58 13.48 -8.07
CA SER A 353 9.08 12.16 -7.68
C SER A 353 8.42 11.05 -8.50
N ARG A 354 9.07 9.90 -8.52
CA ARG A 354 8.55 8.65 -9.11
C ARG A 354 7.93 7.73 -8.07
N LEU A 355 7.55 8.27 -6.91
CA LEU A 355 6.90 7.48 -5.85
C LEU A 355 5.65 6.80 -6.41
N PRO A 356 5.55 5.44 -6.36
CA PRO A 356 4.45 4.73 -7.01
C PRO A 356 3.07 5.04 -6.42
N TYR A 357 3.03 5.20 -5.10
CA TYR A 357 1.81 5.27 -4.30
C TYR A 357 2.03 6.18 -3.10
N VAL A 358 1.13 7.12 -2.89
CA VAL A 358 1.12 7.99 -1.71
C VAL A 358 -0.27 8.09 -1.13
N THR A 359 -0.31 8.45 0.15
CA THR A 359 -1.56 8.74 0.85
C THR A 359 -1.38 9.94 1.75
N ILE A 360 -2.43 10.75 1.89
CA ILE A 360 -2.53 11.78 2.91
C ILE A 360 -3.24 11.15 4.11
N THR A 361 -2.58 11.13 5.27
CA THR A 361 -3.06 10.42 6.46
C THR A 361 -3.28 11.40 7.61
N PRO A 362 -4.45 12.08 7.68
CA PRO A 362 -4.87 12.81 8.87
C PRO A 362 -5.19 11.88 10.04
N THR A 363 -5.07 12.44 11.25
CA THR A 363 -5.62 11.87 12.48
C THR A 363 -6.87 12.65 12.88
N PHE A 364 -7.93 11.93 13.24
CA PHE A 364 -9.20 12.53 13.65
C PHE A 364 -9.84 11.69 14.76
N SER A 365 -10.88 12.24 15.39
CA SER A 365 -11.58 11.60 16.50
C SER A 365 -13.07 11.55 16.22
N ILE A 366 -13.75 10.50 16.67
CA ILE A 366 -15.21 10.36 16.57
C ILE A 366 -15.81 10.36 17.98
N CYS A 367 -16.80 11.23 18.21
CA CYS A 367 -17.67 11.19 19.37
C CYS A 367 -18.96 10.44 19.00
N GLN A 368 -19.40 9.52 19.86
CA GLN A 368 -20.64 8.77 19.61
C GLN A 368 -21.90 9.64 19.52
N ASP A 369 -21.92 10.79 20.20
CA ASP A 369 -23.07 11.71 20.16
C ASP A 369 -22.92 12.83 19.13
N HIS A 370 -21.68 13.28 18.88
CA HIS A 370 -21.41 14.51 18.12
C HIS A 370 -20.67 14.27 16.79
N GLY A 371 -20.32 13.02 16.48
CA GLY A 371 -19.67 12.64 15.24
C GLY A 371 -18.21 13.10 15.13
N TYR A 372 -17.83 13.49 13.91
CA TYR A 372 -16.46 13.80 13.53
C TYR A 372 -15.88 15.03 14.24
N ILE A 373 -14.63 14.89 14.71
CA ILE A 373 -13.80 15.93 15.30
C ILE A 373 -12.42 15.85 14.65
N ARG A 374 -11.97 16.96 14.07
CA ARG A 374 -10.63 17.06 13.47
C ARG A 374 -9.55 16.97 14.56
N GLY A 375 -8.49 16.19 14.34
CA GLY A 375 -7.38 16.06 15.28
C GLY A 375 -7.51 14.94 16.32
N LYS A 376 -6.46 14.75 17.13
CA LYS A 376 -6.39 13.75 18.20
C LYS A 376 -7.02 14.33 19.48
N HIS A 377 -8.25 13.95 19.76
CA HIS A 377 -8.94 14.29 20.99
C HIS A 377 -9.23 12.99 21.75
N ASN A 378 -8.85 12.94 23.03
CA ASN A 378 -9.21 11.83 23.92
C ASN A 378 -10.62 11.99 24.51
N SER A 379 -11.14 13.22 24.51
CA SER A 379 -12.46 13.56 25.00
C SER A 379 -13.12 14.58 24.07
N CYS A 380 -14.42 14.42 23.85
CA CYS A 380 -15.21 15.29 22.99
C CYS A 380 -15.24 16.71 23.58
N PRO A 381 -14.88 17.76 22.81
CA PRO A 381 -14.91 19.14 23.30
C PRO A 381 -16.33 19.66 23.59
N ARG A 382 -17.38 18.94 23.16
CA ARG A 382 -18.79 19.32 23.37
C ARG A 382 -19.44 18.64 24.58
N CYS A 383 -19.28 17.32 24.76
CA CYS A 383 -19.87 16.59 25.92
C CYS A 383 -18.87 16.04 26.93
N GLY A 384 -17.56 16.15 26.69
CA GLY A 384 -16.53 15.58 27.58
C GLY A 384 -16.43 14.06 27.58
N LYS A 385 -17.30 13.33 26.85
CA LYS A 385 -17.21 11.86 26.72
C LYS A 385 -15.96 11.43 25.96
N GLN A 386 -15.48 10.22 26.22
CA GLN A 386 -14.37 9.62 25.51
C GLN A 386 -14.67 9.48 24.01
N THR A 387 -13.66 9.72 23.19
CA THR A 387 -13.72 9.66 21.72
C THR A 387 -12.91 8.48 21.18
N GLU A 388 -13.30 8.00 20.00
CA GLU A 388 -12.55 7.01 19.22
C GLU A 388 -11.54 7.76 18.34
N ILE A 389 -10.23 7.59 18.57
CA ILE A 389 -9.19 8.22 17.73
C ILE A 389 -8.94 7.30 16.54
N TYR A 390 -9.08 7.81 15.33
CA TYR A 390 -8.83 7.10 14.09
C TYR A 390 -7.53 7.57 13.43
N SER A 391 -6.72 6.61 12.99
CA SER A 391 -5.54 6.86 12.17
C SER A 391 -5.26 5.66 11.26
N ARG A 392 -4.59 5.91 10.14
CA ARG A 392 -4.02 4.86 9.29
C ARG A 392 -2.60 4.58 9.78
N ILE A 393 -2.34 3.35 10.20
CA ILE A 393 -1.01 2.93 10.66
C ILE A 393 -0.30 2.12 9.58
N VAL A 394 -0.97 1.12 9.01
CA VAL A 394 -0.36 0.18 8.05
C VAL A 394 -0.99 0.17 6.66
N GLY A 395 -2.17 0.78 6.49
CA GLY A 395 -2.83 0.85 5.18
C GLY A 395 -4.35 0.96 5.18
N TYR A 396 -4.99 0.99 6.34
CA TYR A 396 -6.40 1.33 6.44
C TYR A 396 -6.67 2.02 7.77
N TYR A 397 -7.81 2.68 7.86
CA TYR A 397 -8.24 3.38 9.06
C TYR A 397 -8.91 2.40 10.03
N ARG A 398 -8.52 2.51 11.30
CA ARG A 398 -9.13 1.79 12.42
C ARG A 398 -8.92 2.60 13.70
N PRO A 399 -9.80 2.50 14.70
CA PRO A 399 -9.54 3.12 15.99
C PRO A 399 -8.18 2.70 16.57
N VAL A 400 -7.40 3.67 17.06
CA VAL A 400 -6.04 3.47 17.58
C VAL A 400 -6.04 2.44 18.73
N GLN A 401 -7.08 2.45 19.56
CA GLN A 401 -7.23 1.52 20.67
C GLN A 401 -7.36 0.05 20.27
N ASP A 402 -7.71 -0.25 19.01
CA ASP A 402 -7.90 -1.62 18.54
C ASP A 402 -6.64 -2.25 17.94
N TRP A 403 -5.58 -1.46 17.74
CA TRP A 403 -4.32 -1.99 17.22
C TRP A 403 -3.57 -2.81 18.28
N ASN A 404 -2.66 -3.67 17.82
CA ASN A 404 -1.77 -4.39 18.74
C ASN A 404 -0.80 -3.42 19.45
N ALA A 405 -0.18 -3.90 20.54
CA ALA A 405 0.68 -3.06 21.39
C ALA A 405 1.83 -2.40 20.61
N GLY A 406 2.48 -3.12 19.68
CA GLY A 406 3.54 -2.54 18.86
C GLY A 406 3.05 -1.44 17.93
N LYS A 407 1.87 -1.60 17.31
CA LYS A 407 1.28 -0.56 16.46
C LYS A 407 0.76 0.64 17.24
N LYS A 408 0.32 0.46 18.49
CA LYS A 408 0.05 1.58 19.40
C LYS A 408 1.32 2.34 19.76
N GLU A 409 2.41 1.63 20.05
CA GLU A 409 3.71 2.26 20.32
C GLU A 409 4.21 3.04 19.10
N GLU A 410 4.17 2.43 17.92
CA GLU A 410 4.51 3.07 16.65
C GLU A 410 3.70 4.35 16.39
N PHE A 411 2.40 4.35 16.74
CA PHE A 411 1.56 5.54 16.60
C PHE A 411 1.94 6.65 17.57
N GLU A 412 2.27 6.33 18.82
CA GLU A 412 2.64 7.32 19.83
C GLU A 412 4.04 7.93 19.60
N GLU A 413 4.98 7.16 19.02
CA GLU A 413 6.33 7.64 18.68
C GLU A 413 6.39 8.46 17.37
N ARG A 414 5.30 8.51 16.61
CA ARG A 414 5.28 9.01 15.24
C ARG A 414 5.48 10.52 15.15
N SER A 415 6.43 10.94 14.30
CA SER A 415 6.56 12.29 13.79
C SER A 415 5.41 12.61 12.84
N LEU A 416 4.75 13.75 13.10
CA LEU A 416 3.67 14.27 12.26
C LEU A 416 4.16 15.50 11.50
N TYR A 417 3.65 15.70 10.30
CA TYR A 417 3.89 16.93 9.55
C TYR A 417 2.89 18.00 10.01
N ASP A 418 3.27 18.75 11.05
CA ASP A 418 2.52 19.87 11.63
C ASP A 418 3.16 21.22 11.20
N ARG A 419 2.40 22.01 10.45
CA ARG A 419 2.57 23.46 10.15
C ARG A 419 3.41 23.96 8.97
N ARG A 420 2.80 25.01 8.40
CA ARG A 420 3.10 25.87 7.24
C ARG A 420 3.24 25.13 5.92
N MET A 421 2.19 25.28 5.10
CA MET A 421 2.19 24.96 3.67
C MET A 421 3.48 25.39 2.98
N GLY A 422 4.21 26.43 3.44
CA GLY A 422 5.50 26.86 2.88
C GLY A 422 6.58 25.78 2.77
N GLU A 423 6.69 24.84 3.71
CA GLU A 423 7.68 23.74 3.64
C GLU A 423 7.14 22.54 2.83
N ILE A 424 5.82 22.31 2.89
CA ILE A 424 5.11 21.32 2.06
C ILE A 424 5.08 21.76 0.58
N ILE A 425 5.09 23.07 0.32
CA ILE A 425 5.22 23.73 -0.97
C ILE A 425 6.69 23.69 -1.45
N ALA A 426 7.68 23.61 -0.56
CA ALA A 426 9.07 23.49 -0.99
C ALA A 426 9.42 22.10 -1.58
N VAL A 427 8.51 21.12 -1.44
CA VAL A 427 8.58 19.81 -2.12
C VAL A 427 8.60 19.98 -3.63
#